data_AF-A0A6A8LVQ3-F1
#
_entry.id   AF-A0A6A8LVQ3-F1
#
_cell.length_a   1.000
_cell.length_b   1.000
_cell.length_c   1.000
_cell.angle_alpha   90.00
_cell.angle_beta   90.00
_cell.angle_gamma   90.00
#
_symmetry.space_group_name_H-M   'P 1'
#
loop_
_entity.id
_entity.type
_entity.pdbx_description
1 polymer ?
#
loop_
_entity_poly.entity_id
_entity_poly.type
_entity_poly.pdbx_seq_one_letter_code
_entity_poly.pdbx_strand_id
1 'polypeptide(L)'
;FDNLKQKVAGANKTIVFPEGQEPRIFRAAIRLKNDGLVVPILLGKVDEIKQNVENEGVDLGDIELIDPNTYPEDKFAEMVEAFVERRKGKNTKEQAETMLRDVNYFGTMLVYM
;
A
#
# COMPACT_ATOMS: atom_id res chain seq x y z
N PHE A 1 -3.65 0.58 -24.50
CA PHE A 1 -3.01 0.99 -23.24
C PHE A 1 -1.94 2.05 -23.44
N ASP A 2 -1.30 2.14 -24.62
CA ASP A 2 -0.12 3.02 -24.82
C ASP A 2 -0.40 4.51 -24.60
N ASN A 3 -1.57 5.00 -25.03
CA ASN A 3 -1.99 6.39 -24.76
C ASN A 3 -2.09 6.70 -23.26
N LEU A 4 -2.46 5.73 -22.43
CA LEU A 4 -2.50 5.92 -20.97
C LEU A 4 -1.09 5.86 -20.38
N LYS A 5 -0.25 4.94 -20.85
CA LYS A 5 1.16 4.85 -20.43
C LYS A 5 1.90 6.16 -20.69
N GLN A 6 1.73 6.75 -21.88
CA GLN A 6 2.34 8.04 -22.22
C GLN A 6 1.91 9.18 -21.31
N LYS A 7 0.67 9.18 -20.83
CA LYS A 7 0.16 10.22 -19.92
C LYS A 7 0.68 10.07 -18.48
N VAL A 8 1.04 8.85 -18.09
CA VAL A 8 1.42 8.52 -16.70
C VAL A 8 2.94 8.44 -16.54
N ALA A 9 3.67 8.06 -17.59
CA ALA A 9 5.13 7.98 -17.59
C ALA A 9 5.75 9.31 -17.12
N GLY A 10 6.68 9.22 -16.17
CA GLY A 10 7.37 10.38 -15.59
C GLY A 10 6.52 11.25 -14.65
N ALA A 11 5.23 10.96 -14.47
CA ALA A 11 4.37 11.72 -13.55
C ALA A 11 4.54 11.33 -12.08
N ASN A 12 5.40 10.33 -11.80
CA ASN A 12 5.75 9.83 -10.47
C ASN A 12 4.52 9.61 -9.57
N LYS A 13 3.48 8.98 -10.13
CA LYS A 13 2.24 8.71 -9.41
C LYS A 13 2.43 7.52 -8.47
N THR A 14 2.16 7.74 -7.19
CA THR A 14 2.17 6.67 -6.18
C THR A 14 0.87 5.86 -6.26
N ILE A 15 0.97 4.54 -6.25
CA ILE A 15 -0.19 3.63 -6.20
C ILE A 15 0.02 2.62 -5.08
N VAL A 16 -0.97 2.52 -4.19
CA VAL A 16 -1.01 1.54 -3.10
C VAL A 16 -1.67 0.26 -3.57
N PHE A 17 -1.05 -0.88 -3.28
CA PHE A 17 -1.51 -2.23 -3.59
C PHE A 17 -1.75 -3.00 -2.29
N PRO A 18 -3.01 -3.06 -1.80
CA PRO A 18 -3.33 -3.68 -0.51
C PRO A 18 -2.98 -5.17 -0.42
N GLU A 19 -3.12 -5.93 -1.51
CA GLU A 19 -2.88 -7.37 -1.54
C GLU A 19 -1.44 -7.71 -1.93
N GLY A 20 -0.46 -7.07 -1.28
CA GLY A 20 0.95 -7.13 -1.66
C GLY A 20 1.60 -8.52 -1.62
N GLN A 21 1.00 -9.48 -0.92
CA GLN A 21 1.44 -10.87 -0.86
C GLN A 21 0.97 -11.73 -2.06
N GLU A 22 0.09 -11.20 -2.91
CA GLU A 22 -0.51 -11.94 -4.02
C GLU A 22 0.37 -11.85 -5.29
N PRO A 23 0.73 -12.99 -5.92
CA PRO A 23 1.66 -13.02 -7.06
C PRO A 23 1.32 -12.12 -8.24
N ARG A 24 0.05 -12.02 -8.62
CA ARG A 24 -0.37 -11.14 -9.74
C ARG A 24 -0.16 -9.68 -9.38
N ILE A 25 -0.35 -9.32 -8.11
CA ILE A 25 -0.24 -7.95 -7.62
C ILE A 25 1.22 -7.50 -7.56
N PHE A 26 2.10 -8.23 -6.87
CA PHE A 26 3.50 -7.81 -6.81
C PHE A 26 4.21 -7.90 -8.17
N ARG A 27 3.88 -8.89 -9.03
CA ARG A 27 4.40 -8.93 -10.41
C ARG A 27 3.96 -7.70 -11.22
N ALA A 28 2.72 -7.25 -11.04
CA ALA A 28 2.24 -6.02 -11.68
C ALA A 28 2.95 -4.78 -11.14
N ALA A 29 3.13 -4.68 -9.81
CA ALA A 29 3.85 -3.58 -9.18
C ALA A 29 5.30 -3.47 -9.66
N ILE A 30 6.03 -4.59 -9.69
CA ILE A 30 7.40 -4.71 -10.23
C ILE A 30 7.45 -4.20 -11.67
N ARG A 31 6.55 -4.69 -12.53
CA ARG A 31 6.50 -4.26 -13.94
C ARG A 31 6.22 -2.76 -14.07
N LEU A 32 5.25 -2.24 -13.34
CA LEU A 32 4.87 -0.82 -13.44
C LEU A 32 6.00 0.10 -12.96
N LYS A 33 6.78 -0.33 -11.96
CA LYS A 33 7.98 0.37 -11.50
C LYS A 33 9.10 0.31 -12.54
N ASN A 34 9.42 -0.87 -13.06
CA ASN A 34 10.49 -1.05 -14.06
C ASN A 34 10.18 -0.30 -15.37
N ASP A 35 8.90 -0.20 -15.75
CA ASP A 35 8.45 0.60 -16.89
C ASP A 35 8.47 2.12 -16.60
N GLY A 36 8.83 2.56 -15.38
CA GLY A 36 8.88 3.97 -14.98
C GLY A 36 7.50 4.65 -14.95
N LEU A 37 6.43 3.87 -14.78
CA LEU A 37 5.05 4.36 -14.86
C LEU A 37 4.53 4.85 -13.51
N VAL A 38 4.81 4.10 -12.43
CA VAL A 38 4.27 4.41 -11.10
C VAL A 38 5.31 4.17 -10.02
N VAL A 39 5.09 4.76 -8.85
CA VAL A 39 5.81 4.46 -7.61
C VAL A 39 4.92 3.54 -6.77
N PRO A 40 5.06 2.20 -6.85
CA PRO A 40 4.19 1.29 -6.13
C PRO A 40 4.55 1.22 -4.65
N ILE A 41 3.53 1.03 -3.81
CA ILE A 41 3.64 0.64 -2.40
C ILE A 41 2.85 -0.65 -2.23
N LEU A 42 3.47 -1.71 -1.70
CA LEU A 42 2.80 -2.97 -1.39
C LEU A 42 2.46 -3.03 0.10
N LEU A 43 1.22 -3.37 0.42
CA LEU A 43 0.80 -3.59 1.81
C LEU A 43 0.76 -5.07 2.16
N GLY A 44 0.98 -5.36 3.43
CA GLY A 44 0.89 -6.69 4.01
C GLY A 44 2.10 -7.04 4.87
N LYS A 45 2.12 -8.26 5.39
CA LYS A 45 3.23 -8.71 6.24
C LYS A 45 4.52 -8.79 5.43
N VAL A 46 5.50 -7.97 5.79
CA VAL A 46 6.75 -7.79 5.02
C VAL A 46 7.46 -9.13 4.74
N ASP A 47 7.55 -10.00 5.75
CA ASP A 47 8.21 -11.30 5.60
C ASP A 47 7.47 -12.22 4.62
N GLU A 48 6.13 -12.20 4.63
CA GLU A 48 5.32 -13.04 3.74
C GLU A 48 5.41 -12.56 2.28
N ILE A 49 5.39 -11.24 2.06
CA ILE A 49 5.60 -10.66 0.73
C ILE A 49 6.96 -11.08 0.19
N LYS A 50 8.04 -10.93 0.99
CA LYS A 50 9.39 -11.31 0.58
C LYS A 50 9.51 -12.80 0.28
N GLN A 51 8.93 -13.65 1.13
CA GLN A 51 8.92 -15.10 0.90
C GLN A 51 8.19 -15.48 -0.39
N ASN A 52 7.02 -14.88 -0.66
CA ASN A 52 6.26 -15.18 -1.87
C ASN A 52 6.99 -14.69 -3.13
N VAL A 53 7.67 -13.55 -3.06
CA VAL A 53 8.52 -13.02 -4.13
C VAL A 53 9.69 -13.95 -4.44
N GLU A 54 10.37 -14.45 -3.40
CA GLU A 54 11.46 -15.42 -3.53
C GLU A 54 10.96 -16.72 -4.18
N ASN A 55 9.82 -17.25 -3.72
CA ASN A 55 9.19 -18.45 -4.28
C ASN A 55 8.81 -18.28 -5.77
N GLU A 56 8.40 -17.08 -6.17
CA GLU A 56 8.04 -16.74 -7.55
C GLU A 56 9.26 -16.41 -8.44
N GLY A 57 10.47 -16.37 -7.86
CA GLY A 57 11.73 -16.12 -8.58
C GLY A 57 11.81 -14.73 -9.19
N VAL A 58 11.21 -13.72 -8.56
CA VAL A 58 11.24 -12.32 -9.01
C VAL A 58 11.93 -11.41 -8.01
N ASP A 59 12.33 -10.21 -8.44
CA ASP A 59 12.97 -9.20 -7.60
C ASP A 59 12.02 -8.01 -7.40
N LEU A 60 11.82 -7.62 -6.15
CA LEU A 60 11.06 -6.42 -5.76
C LEU A 60 11.84 -5.13 -5.99
N GLY A 61 13.17 -5.19 -6.08
CA GLY A 61 14.03 -4.01 -6.07
C GLY A 61 13.79 -3.18 -4.80
N ASP A 62 13.57 -1.89 -4.98
CA ASP A 62 13.34 -0.88 -3.94
C ASP A 62 11.85 -0.53 -3.75
N ILE A 63 10.92 -1.42 -4.10
CA ILE A 63 9.48 -1.20 -3.82
C ILE A 63 9.26 -1.07 -2.32
N GLU A 64 8.55 -0.02 -1.91
CA GLU A 64 8.21 0.19 -0.50
C GLU A 64 7.18 -0.87 -0.03
N LEU A 65 7.48 -1.50 1.10
CA LEU A 65 6.63 -2.48 1.75
C LEU A 65 6.14 -1.91 3.09
N ILE A 66 4.84 -1.92 3.31
CA ILE A 66 4.25 -1.43 4.56
C ILE A 66 3.35 -2.49 5.17
N ASP A 67 3.64 -2.90 6.41
CA ASP A 67 2.75 -3.74 7.19
C ASP A 67 1.94 -2.85 8.16
N PRO A 68 0.60 -2.81 8.04
CA PRO A 68 -0.24 -2.06 8.97
C PRO A 68 -0.01 -2.41 10.44
N ASN A 69 0.46 -3.63 10.76
CA ASN A 69 0.70 -4.10 12.13
C ASN A 69 2.02 -3.63 12.72
N THR A 70 3.00 -3.25 11.89
CA THR A 70 4.32 -2.77 12.34
C THR A 70 4.63 -1.35 11.88
N TYR A 71 3.60 -0.65 11.36
CA TYR A 71 3.70 0.75 10.98
C TYR A 71 4.08 1.62 12.20
N PRO A 72 4.91 2.66 12.04
CA PRO A 72 5.34 3.51 13.15
C PRO A 72 4.15 4.03 13.97
N GLU A 73 4.21 3.86 15.30
CA GLU A 73 3.07 4.12 16.19
C GLU A 73 2.59 5.57 16.15
N ASP A 74 3.52 6.52 16.02
CA ASP A 74 3.25 7.94 15.86
C ASP A 74 2.42 8.22 14.60
N LYS A 75 2.85 7.69 13.45
CA LYS A 75 2.14 7.83 12.18
C LYS A 75 0.81 7.06 12.15
N PHE A 76 0.75 5.91 12.81
CA PHE A 76 -0.49 5.15 12.94
C PHE A 76 -1.51 5.91 13.79
N ALA A 77 -1.08 6.56 14.86
CA ALA A 77 -1.95 7.40 15.69
C ALA A 77 -2.52 8.58 14.90
N GLU A 78 -1.70 9.28 14.11
CA GLU A 78 -2.16 10.35 13.19
C GLU A 78 -3.21 9.83 12.20
N MET A 79 -2.99 8.64 11.63
CA MET A 79 -3.95 8.01 10.71
C MET A 79 -5.28 7.66 11.40
N VAL A 80 -5.22 7.15 12.62
CA VAL A 80 -6.41 6.84 13.44
C VAL A 80 -7.21 8.11 13.71
N GLU A 81 -6.57 9.20 14.10
CA GLU A 81 -7.22 10.48 14.35
C GLU A 81 -7.91 11.02 13.09
N ALA A 82 -7.19 11.04 11.96
CA ALA A 82 -7.74 11.46 10.68
C ALA A 82 -8.94 10.59 10.25
N PHE A 83 -8.88 9.28 10.49
CA PHE A 83 -9.99 8.37 10.20
C PHE A 83 -11.20 8.68 11.08
N VAL A 84 -11.04 8.82 12.40
CA VAL A 84 -12.13 9.13 13.34
C VAL A 84 -12.81 10.45 12.97
N GLU A 85 -12.02 11.50 12.69
CA GLU A 85 -12.53 12.79 12.25
C GLU A 85 -13.37 12.63 10.97
N ARG A 86 -12.83 11.88 9.98
CA ARG A 86 -13.51 11.63 8.71
C ARG A 86 -14.82 10.86 8.89
N ARG A 87 -14.91 10.00 9.90
CA ARG A 87 -16.10 9.21 10.23
C ARG A 87 -17.17 9.99 11.00
N LYS A 88 -16.88 11.22 11.46
CA LYS A 88 -17.85 12.13 12.09
C LYS A 88 -18.65 11.47 13.22
N GLY A 89 -17.95 10.80 14.14
CA GLY A 89 -18.54 10.14 15.31
C GLY A 89 -19.17 8.77 15.05
N LYS A 90 -19.10 8.23 13.82
CA LYS A 90 -19.62 6.88 13.51
C LYS A 90 -18.76 5.75 14.08
N ASN A 91 -17.51 6.03 14.44
CA ASN A 91 -16.58 5.04 14.95
C ASN A 91 -15.80 5.61 16.14
N THR A 92 -15.56 4.77 17.15
CA THR A 92 -14.66 5.11 18.27
C THR A 92 -13.20 5.00 17.84
N LYS A 93 -12.27 5.48 18.66
CA LYS A 93 -10.84 5.36 18.40
C LYS A 93 -10.40 3.90 18.32
N GLU A 94 -10.88 3.05 19.23
CA GLU A 94 -10.54 1.64 19.30
C GLU A 94 -11.07 0.86 18.07
N GLN A 95 -12.27 1.22 17.59
CA GLN A 95 -12.81 0.69 16.35
C GLN A 95 -11.96 1.11 15.14
N ALA A 96 -11.53 2.38 15.09
CA ALA A 96 -10.67 2.87 14.03
C ALA A 96 -9.30 2.17 14.03
N GLU A 97 -8.67 2.01 15.19
CA GLU A 97 -7.42 1.24 15.34
C GLU A 97 -7.56 -0.18 14.80
N THR A 98 -8.66 -0.86 15.10
CA THR A 98 -8.93 -2.21 14.61
C THR A 98 -9.13 -2.22 13.09
N MET A 99 -9.94 -1.30 12.57
CA MET A 99 -10.23 -1.21 11.13
C MET A 99 -8.99 -0.88 10.31
N LEU A 100 -8.11 -0.02 10.82
CA LEU A 100 -6.88 0.39 10.12
C LEU A 100 -5.78 -0.67 10.12
N ARG A 101 -5.97 -1.83 10.79
CA ARG A 101 -5.12 -3.00 10.57
C ARG A 101 -5.51 -3.79 9.31
N ASP A 102 -6.70 -3.56 8.76
CA ASP A 102 -7.07 -4.10 7.45
C ASP A 102 -6.36 -3.32 6.32
N VAL A 103 -5.71 -4.04 5.42
CA VAL A 103 -4.90 -3.47 4.33
C VAL A 103 -5.70 -2.55 3.40
N ASN A 104 -7.01 -2.79 3.21
CA ASN A 104 -7.82 -1.93 2.35
C ASN A 104 -8.16 -0.61 3.03
N TYR A 105 -8.52 -0.65 4.31
CA TYR A 105 -8.74 0.58 5.09
C TYR A 105 -7.45 1.38 5.25
N PHE A 106 -6.35 0.71 5.58
CA PHE A 106 -5.04 1.32 5.68
C PHE A 106 -4.61 1.96 4.36
N GLY A 107 -4.69 1.20 3.25
CA GLY A 107 -4.36 1.71 1.92
C GLY A 107 -5.25 2.86 1.47
N THR A 108 -6.54 2.84 1.82
CA THR A 108 -7.44 3.96 1.57
C THR A 108 -7.02 5.21 2.35
N MET A 109 -6.59 5.06 3.60
CA MET A 109 -6.12 6.18 4.42
C MET A 109 -4.77 6.73 3.95
N LEU A 110 -3.84 5.89 3.50
CA LEU A 110 -2.60 6.35 2.85
C LEU A 110 -2.86 7.24 1.62
N VAL A 111 -3.95 7.03 0.90
CA VAL A 111 -4.33 7.86 -0.25
C VAL A 111 -5.03 9.16 0.19
N TYR A 112 -5.68 9.15 1.35
CA TYR A 112 -6.44 10.30 1.87
C TYR A 112 -5.55 11.34 2.55
N MET A 113 -4.52 10.88 3.29
CA MET A 113 -3.58 11.71 4.04
C MET A 113 -2.49 12.29 3.14
#